data_AF-A0A2H0RFW2-F1
#
_entry.id   AF-A0A2H0RFW2-F1
#
_cell.length_a   1.000
_cell.length_b   1.000
_cell.length_c   1.000
_cell.angle_alpha   90.00
_cell.angle_beta   90.00
_cell.angle_gamma   90.00
#
_symmetry.space_group_name_H-M   'P 1'
#
loop_
_entity.id
_entity.type
_entity.pdbx_description
1 polymer ?
#
loop_
_entity_poly.entity_id
_entity_poly.type
_entity_poly.pdbx_seq_one_letter_code
_entity_poly.pdbx_strand_id
1 'polypeptide(L)'
;MLPMVPEWINHSDNPEVDCVAIEQGYLMAGENEELRIRREKNKYTITHKIGHGPLCETGFEKLPNKQAFNILLQLVKGRPIHKNRFIFNIDRQTKVEIDAFSNSLVGLVIMEVKTKVLGEFVLPDWAEGAREITGDTRYYNRELALHGIPQ
;
A
#
# COMPACT_ATOMS: atom_id res chain seq x y z
N MET A 1 -3.40 -12.73 -22.54
CA MET A 1 -3.55 -13.57 -21.35
C MET A 1 -2.79 -12.85 -20.25
N LEU A 2 -3.49 -12.33 -19.23
CA LEU A 2 -2.83 -11.70 -18.09
C LEU A 2 -1.91 -12.75 -17.42
N PRO A 3 -0.75 -12.37 -16.85
CA PRO A 3 0.07 -13.33 -16.14
C PRO A 3 -0.74 -13.98 -15.02
N MET A 4 -0.73 -15.31 -14.98
CA MET A 4 -1.27 -16.05 -13.84
C MET A 4 -0.52 -15.61 -12.59
N VAL A 5 -1.23 -15.23 -11.52
CA VAL A 5 -0.61 -15.10 -10.20
C VAL A 5 -1.53 -15.74 -9.17
N PRO A 6 -1.49 -17.09 -9.03
CA PRO A 6 -0.79 -17.65 -7.87
C PRO A 6 -0.35 -19.15 -7.96
N GLU A 7 0.76 -19.50 -7.32
CA GLU A 7 0.71 -20.35 -6.11
C GLU A 7 1.42 -19.54 -5.01
N TRP A 8 0.68 -18.53 -4.53
CA TRP A 8 1.03 -17.49 -3.57
C TRP A 8 2.40 -16.79 -3.76
N ILE A 9 2.52 -15.78 -4.62
CA ILE A 9 3.43 -14.62 -4.40
C ILE A 9 4.89 -14.99 -3.99
N ASN A 10 5.51 -16.00 -4.63
CA ASN A 10 6.88 -16.44 -4.31
C ASN A 10 7.90 -15.78 -5.25
N HIS A 11 9.02 -15.31 -4.69
CA HIS A 11 9.96 -14.37 -5.31
C HIS A 11 11.00 -15.06 -6.23
N SER A 12 10.92 -16.38 -6.44
CA SER A 12 12.01 -17.18 -7.02
C SER A 12 11.95 -17.39 -8.53
N ASP A 13 10.77 -17.38 -9.16
CA ASP A 13 10.63 -17.96 -10.51
C ASP A 13 10.13 -16.99 -11.59
N ASN A 14 9.98 -15.69 -11.28
CA ASN A 14 9.64 -14.68 -12.29
C ASN A 14 10.45 -13.37 -12.10
N PRO A 15 11.65 -13.25 -12.69
CA PRO A 15 12.53 -12.09 -12.53
C PRO A 15 11.99 -10.78 -13.14
N GLU A 16 10.82 -10.81 -13.80
CA GLU A 16 10.24 -9.63 -14.48
C GLU A 16 9.24 -8.83 -13.63
N VAL A 17 8.86 -9.33 -12.43
CA VAL A 17 7.88 -8.63 -11.59
C VAL A 17 8.57 -7.78 -10.53
N ASP A 18 8.41 -6.46 -10.64
CA ASP A 18 8.91 -5.51 -9.65
C ASP A 18 8.24 -5.73 -8.29
N CYS A 19 9.02 -6.16 -7.31
CA CYS A 19 8.60 -6.33 -5.92
C CYS A 19 9.28 -5.30 -5.00
N VAL A 20 8.49 -4.74 -4.09
CA VAL A 20 8.95 -3.73 -3.15
C VAL A 20 8.42 -4.00 -1.75
N ALA A 21 9.34 -4.28 -0.82
CA ALA A 21 9.02 -4.31 0.61
C ALA A 21 8.76 -2.89 1.13
N ILE A 22 7.60 -2.72 1.77
CA ILE A 22 7.14 -1.47 2.34
C ILE A 22 6.83 -1.67 3.81
N GLU A 23 7.35 -0.75 4.62
CA GLU A 23 7.01 -0.63 6.03
C GLU A 23 6.58 0.82 6.29
N GLN A 24 5.44 1.02 6.93
CA GLN A 24 4.91 2.36 7.17
C GLN A 24 4.17 2.43 8.49
N GLY A 25 4.02 3.64 9.02
CA GLY A 25 3.26 3.89 10.23
C GLY A 25 2.86 5.34 10.34
N TYR A 26 1.90 5.60 11.23
CA TYR A 26 1.24 6.89 11.36
C TYR A 26 1.56 7.50 12.72
N LEU A 27 2.34 8.57 12.75
CA LEU A 27 2.59 9.36 13.96
C LEU A 27 1.35 10.20 14.31
N MET A 28 0.65 10.68 13.28
CA MET A 28 -0.65 11.34 13.40
C MET A 28 -1.62 10.72 12.39
N ALA A 29 -2.85 10.51 12.84
CA ALA A 29 -3.92 9.88 12.07
C ALA A 29 -5.26 10.46 12.53
N GLY A 30 -5.44 11.76 12.37
CA GLY A 30 -6.72 12.45 12.58
C GLY A 30 -7.60 12.41 11.32
N GLU A 31 -8.82 12.95 11.41
CA GLU A 31 -9.74 13.03 10.28
C GLU A 31 -9.24 13.99 9.18
N ASN A 32 -8.56 15.06 9.57
CA ASN A 32 -8.05 16.10 8.67
C ASN A 32 -6.52 16.25 8.70
N GLU A 33 -5.82 15.38 9.44
CA GLU A 33 -4.36 15.45 9.54
C GLU A 33 -3.75 14.05 9.57
N GLU A 34 -2.71 13.87 8.77
CA GLU A 34 -1.95 12.64 8.69
C GLU A 34 -0.46 12.98 8.75
N LEU A 35 0.29 12.26 9.58
CA LEU A 35 1.75 12.29 9.54
C LEU A 35 2.23 10.84 9.45
N ARG A 36 2.70 10.46 8.27
CA ARG A 36 3.06 9.09 7.94
C ARG A 36 4.57 8.98 7.70
N ILE A 37 5.19 8.04 8.40
CA ILE A 37 6.54 7.58 8.05
C ILE A 37 6.43 6.36 7.13
N ARG A 38 7.33 6.27 6.15
CA ARG A 38 7.39 5.13 5.23
C ARG A 38 8.83 4.79 4.92
N ARG A 39 9.11 3.50 4.90
CA ARG A 39 10.29 2.87 4.36
C ARG A 39 9.90 2.09 3.12
N GLU A 40 10.61 2.35 2.03
CA GLU A 40 10.49 1.63 0.78
C GLU A 40 11.89 1.22 0.32
N LYS A 41 12.20 -0.08 0.36
CA LYS A 41 13.59 -0.58 0.24
C LYS A 41 14.52 0.14 1.25
N ASN A 42 15.44 0.97 0.75
CA ASN A 42 16.39 1.76 1.52
C ASN A 42 16.05 3.27 1.56
N LYS A 43 14.85 3.66 1.13
CA LYS A 43 14.37 5.04 1.18
C LYS A 43 13.47 5.23 2.39
N TYR A 44 13.74 6.25 3.18
CA TYR A 44 13.01 6.57 4.41
C TYR A 44 12.41 7.97 4.26
N THR A 45 11.12 8.10 4.52
CA THR A 45 10.38 9.33 4.23
C THR A 45 9.36 9.61 5.30
N ILE A 46 9.08 10.89 5.51
CA ILE A 46 7.94 11.36 6.28
C ILE A 46 7.06 12.23 5.37
N THR A 47 5.75 12.08 5.48
CA THR A 47 4.77 12.83 4.69
C THR A 47 3.71 13.35 5.64
N HIS A 48 3.37 14.63 5.51
CA HIS A 48 2.22 15.19 6.17
C HIS A 48 1.12 15.48 5.16
N LYS A 49 -0.14 15.33 5.59
CA LYS A 49 -1.30 15.83 4.89
C LYS A 49 -2.17 16.60 5.87
N ILE A 50 -2.59 17.80 5.49
CA ILE A 50 -3.46 18.65 6.30
C ILE A 50 -4.63 19.10 5.43
N GLY A 51 -5.85 18.92 5.94
CA GLY A 51 -7.09 19.16 5.19
C GLY A 51 -7.51 17.97 4.32
N HIS A 52 -8.59 18.17 3.56
CA HIS A 52 -9.17 17.16 2.68
C HIS A 52 -9.54 17.77 1.32
N GLY A 53 -9.66 16.92 0.30
CA GLY A 53 -10.10 17.34 -1.03
C GLY A 53 -9.13 18.36 -1.68
N PRO A 54 -9.65 19.36 -2.43
CA PRO A 54 -8.83 20.33 -3.18
C PRO A 54 -7.95 21.23 -2.31
N LEU A 55 -8.26 21.34 -1.01
CA LEU A 55 -7.53 22.17 -0.05
C LEU A 55 -6.51 21.37 0.75
N CYS A 56 -6.29 20.09 0.42
CA CYS A 56 -5.32 19.25 1.10
C CYS A 56 -3.90 19.75 0.82
N GLU A 57 -3.25 20.29 1.85
CA GLU A 57 -1.81 20.54 1.85
C GLU A 57 -1.09 19.20 2.02
N THR A 58 -0.07 18.95 1.21
CA THR A 58 0.76 17.76 1.31
C THR A 58 2.23 18.16 1.23
N GLY A 59 3.00 17.79 2.25
CA GLY A 59 4.45 17.97 2.26
C GLY A 59 5.18 16.65 2.47
N PHE A 60 6.43 16.63 2.03
CA PHE A 60 7.26 15.43 1.98
C PHE A 60 8.70 15.75 2.33
N GLU A 61 9.30 14.92 3.19
CA GLU A 61 10.71 15.00 3.53
C GLU A 61 11.37 13.62 3.55
N LYS A 62 12.66 13.58 3.22
CA LYS A 62 13.49 12.40 3.39
C LYS A 62 14.01 12.34 4.82
N LEU A 63 13.88 11.19 5.46
CA LEU A 63 14.56 10.93 6.72
C LEU A 63 16.04 10.61 6.45
N PRO A 64 16.96 10.99 7.36
CA PRO A 64 18.40 10.90 7.10
C PRO A 64 18.90 9.46 6.99
N ASN A 65 18.33 8.52 7.75
CA ASN A 65 18.76 7.13 7.78
C ASN A 65 17.72 6.19 8.43
N LYS A 66 18.06 4.89 8.45
CA LYS A 66 17.27 3.82 9.09
C LYS A 66 17.04 4.05 10.58
N GLN A 67 18.02 4.59 11.29
CA GLN A 67 17.92 4.82 12.73
C GLN A 67 16.83 5.84 13.06
N ALA A 68 16.78 6.96 12.33
CA ALA A 68 15.72 7.96 12.47
C ALA A 68 14.33 7.34 12.21
N PHE A 69 14.19 6.53 11.16
CA PHE A 69 12.95 5.81 10.88
C PHE A 69 12.56 4.86 12.02
N ASN A 70 13.49 4.06 12.53
CA ASN A 70 13.22 3.10 13.60
C ASN A 70 12.80 3.77 14.91
N ILE A 71 13.38 4.92 15.25
CA ILE A 71 12.97 5.72 16.42
C ILE A 71 11.52 6.19 16.24
N LEU A 72 11.19 6.76 15.08
CA LEU A 72 9.83 7.23 14.80
C LEU A 72 8.82 6.06 14.72
N LEU A 73 9.25 4.88 14.26
CA LEU A 73 8.41 3.69 14.19
C LEU A 73 7.90 3.24 15.58
N GLN A 74 8.67 3.50 16.64
CA GLN A 74 8.24 3.22 18.02
C GLN A 74 7.16 4.18 18.53
N LEU A 75 6.95 5.31 17.84
CA LEU A 75 6.01 6.37 18.22
C LEU A 75 4.71 6.34 17.41
N VAL A 76 4.54 5.36 16.53
CA VAL A 76 3.36 5.29 15.67
C VAL A 76 2.11 4.96 16.47
N LYS A 77 1.01 5.61 16.12
CA LYS A 77 -0.34 5.30 16.62
C LYS A 77 -0.87 4.06 15.90
N GLY A 78 -1.53 3.18 16.66
CA GLY A 78 -2.03 1.91 16.13
C GLY A 78 -0.88 0.93 15.87
N ARG A 79 -0.89 0.28 14.71
CA ARG A 79 0.13 -0.71 14.34
C ARG A 79 0.89 -0.30 13.07
N PRO A 80 2.21 -0.57 12.98
CA PRO A 80 2.92 -0.51 11.72
C PRO A 80 2.27 -1.42 10.67
N ILE A 81 2.27 -0.97 9.42
CA ILE A 81 1.88 -1.77 8.27
C ILE A 81 3.13 -2.28 7.58
N HIS A 82 3.15 -3.59 7.34
CA HIS A 82 4.16 -4.31 6.57
C HIS A 82 3.50 -4.99 5.38
N LYS A 83 4.07 -4.80 4.19
CA LYS A 83 3.60 -5.45 2.97
C LYS A 83 4.67 -5.57 1.92
N ASN A 84 4.50 -6.55 1.04
CA ASN A 84 5.20 -6.61 -0.24
C ASN A 84 4.25 -6.10 -1.32
N ARG A 85 4.70 -5.12 -2.09
CA ARG A 85 3.97 -4.59 -3.25
C ARG A 85 4.56 -5.17 -4.53
N PHE A 86 3.72 -5.88 -5.28
CA PHE A 86 4.02 -6.39 -6.61
C PHE A 86 3.44 -5.44 -7.64
N ILE A 87 4.27 -5.07 -8.62
CA ILE A 87 3.94 -4.07 -9.62
C ILE A 87 3.91 -4.75 -10.99
N PHE A 88 2.78 -4.64 -11.66
CA PHE A 88 2.57 -5.15 -13.01
C PHE A 88 2.23 -4.00 -13.94
N ASN A 89 3.09 -3.71 -14.91
CA ASN A 89 2.80 -2.77 -15.99
C ASN A 89 2.19 -3.57 -17.14
N ILE A 90 0.86 -3.68 -17.16
CA ILE A 90 0.13 -4.48 -18.16
C ILE A 90 0.31 -3.86 -19.56
N ASP A 91 0.22 -2.53 -19.61
CA ASP A 91 0.45 -1.73 -20.82
C ASP A 91 0.85 -0.29 -20.44
N ARG A 92 0.87 0.65 -21.41
CA ARG A 92 1.27 2.05 -21.18
C ARG A 92 0.27 2.86 -20.35
N GLN A 93 -0.96 2.39 -20.20
CA GLN A 93 -2.07 3.08 -19.57
C GLN A 93 -2.53 2.38 -18.29
N THR A 94 -2.23 1.09 -18.14
CA THR A 94 -2.70 0.24 -17.04
C THR A 94 -1.54 -0.30 -16.21
N LYS A 95 -1.54 0.06 -14.92
CA LYS A 95 -0.65 -0.47 -13.89
C LYS A 95 -1.47 -1.14 -12.80
N VAL A 96 -1.06 -2.33 -12.38
CA VAL A 96 -1.66 -3.05 -11.25
C VAL A 96 -0.65 -3.13 -10.12
N GLU A 97 -1.10 -2.76 -8.91
CA GLU A 97 -0.31 -2.89 -7.69
C GLU A 97 -1.01 -3.88 -6.77
N ILE A 98 -0.37 -5.01 -6.46
CA ILE A 98 -0.88 -6.01 -5.52
C ILE A 98 -0.09 -5.89 -4.22
N ASP A 99 -0.78 -5.55 -3.14
CA ASP A 99 -0.25 -5.47 -1.78
C ASP A 99 -0.58 -6.76 -1.03
N ALA A 100 0.45 -7.55 -0.71
CA ALA A 100 0.35 -8.67 0.21
C ALA A 100 0.81 -8.24 1.60
N PHE A 101 -0.13 -8.16 2.55
CA PHE A 101 0.14 -7.69 3.90
C PHE A 101 0.68 -8.81 4.80
N SER A 102 1.50 -8.44 5.78
CA SER A 102 2.10 -9.37 6.75
C SER A 102 1.81 -8.95 8.19
N ASN A 103 2.32 -9.74 9.15
CA ASN A 103 2.13 -9.53 10.58
C ASN A 103 0.64 -9.51 10.97
N SER A 104 0.19 -8.46 11.66
CA SER A 104 -1.19 -8.30 12.14
C SER A 104 -2.24 -8.20 11.03
N LEU A 105 -1.82 -8.00 9.78
CA LEU A 105 -2.67 -7.94 8.60
C LEU A 105 -2.45 -9.13 7.66
N VAL A 106 -1.81 -10.21 8.14
CA VAL A 106 -1.59 -11.42 7.34
C VAL A 106 -2.91 -11.98 6.81
N GLY A 107 -2.88 -12.44 5.55
CA GLY A 107 -4.06 -12.93 4.83
C GLY A 107 -4.84 -11.86 4.08
N LEU A 108 -4.60 -10.58 4.33
CA LEU A 108 -5.15 -9.50 3.50
C LEU A 108 -4.29 -9.31 2.24
N VAL A 109 -4.94 -9.35 1.08
CA VAL A 109 -4.37 -8.98 -0.21
C VAL A 109 -5.26 -7.92 -0.84
N ILE A 110 -4.66 -6.80 -1.26
CA ILE A 110 -5.37 -5.72 -1.96
C ILE A 110 -4.76 -5.54 -3.34
N MET A 111 -5.60 -5.50 -4.36
CA MET A 111 -5.21 -5.15 -5.73
C MET A 111 -5.74 -3.77 -6.08
N GLU A 112 -4.84 -2.85 -6.42
CA GLU A 112 -5.18 -1.52 -6.92
C GLU A 112 -4.86 -1.44 -8.42
N VAL A 113 -5.89 -1.22 -9.22
CA VAL A 113 -5.76 -1.04 -10.68
C VAL A 113 -5.75 0.46 -10.99
N LYS A 114 -4.64 0.94 -11.55
CA LYS A 114 -4.46 2.32 -11.98
C LYS A 114 -4.49 2.36 -13.50
N THR A 115 -5.62 2.80 -14.05
CA THR A 115 -5.82 2.91 -15.50
C THR A 115 -6.32 4.28 -15.90
N LYS A 116 -5.95 4.73 -17.11
CA LYS A 116 -6.53 5.91 -17.77
C LYS A 116 -7.83 5.59 -18.52
N VAL A 117 -8.12 4.32 -18.75
CA VAL A 117 -9.30 3.85 -19.48
C VAL A 117 -10.26 3.21 -18.49
N LEU A 118 -11.36 3.91 -18.20
CA LEU A 118 -12.37 3.42 -17.27
C LEU A 118 -13.16 2.28 -17.91
N GLY A 119 -13.38 1.19 -17.15
CA GLY A 119 -14.36 0.15 -17.49
C GLY A 119 -13.84 -1.06 -18.29
N GLU A 120 -12.56 -1.15 -18.63
CA GLU A 120 -12.02 -2.23 -19.48
C GLU A 120 -11.12 -3.24 -18.75
N PHE A 121 -10.86 -3.06 -17.46
CA PHE A 121 -10.00 -4.00 -16.74
C PHE A 121 -10.74 -5.29 -16.40
N VAL A 122 -10.36 -6.37 -17.07
CA VAL A 122 -10.83 -7.72 -16.76
C VAL A 122 -9.99 -8.28 -15.61
N LEU A 123 -10.65 -8.70 -14.54
CA LEU A 123 -9.98 -9.35 -13.42
C LEU A 123 -9.30 -10.65 -13.91
N PRO A 124 -8.08 -10.95 -13.45
CA PRO A 124 -7.48 -12.25 -13.71
C PRO A 124 -8.24 -13.35 -12.95
N ASP A 125 -8.22 -14.58 -13.47
CA ASP A 125 -8.99 -15.72 -12.93
C ASP A 125 -8.80 -15.94 -11.43
N TRP A 126 -7.60 -15.72 -10.92
CA TRP A 126 -7.30 -15.88 -9.49
C TRP A 126 -7.97 -14.85 -8.58
N ALA A 127 -8.42 -13.74 -9.16
CA ALA A 127 -9.13 -12.66 -8.49
C ALA A 127 -10.66 -12.75 -8.70
N GLU A 128 -11.19 -13.81 -9.32
CA GLU A 128 -12.62 -13.95 -9.60
C GLU A 128 -13.49 -13.87 -8.32
N GLY A 129 -12.98 -14.35 -7.18
CA GLY A 129 -13.63 -14.25 -5.87
C GLY A 129 -13.33 -12.96 -5.09
N ALA A 130 -12.62 -12.00 -5.69
CA ALA A 130 -12.26 -10.76 -5.02
C ALA A 130 -13.48 -9.84 -4.84
N ARG A 131 -13.50 -9.11 -3.72
CA ARG A 131 -14.48 -8.08 -3.46
C ARG A 131 -13.99 -6.73 -3.99
N GLU A 132 -14.83 -6.05 -4.77
CA GLU A 132 -14.62 -4.64 -5.10
C GLU A 132 -14.73 -3.79 -3.82
N ILE A 133 -13.62 -3.13 -3.47
CA ILE A 133 -13.52 -2.26 -2.28
C ILE A 133 -13.21 -0.80 -2.65
N THR A 134 -13.40 -0.43 -3.93
CA THR A 134 -13.17 0.93 -4.41
C THR A 134 -14.05 1.92 -3.62
N GLY A 135 -13.41 2.90 -2.98
CA GLY A 135 -14.08 3.89 -2.14
C GLY A 135 -14.42 3.44 -0.71
N ASP A 136 -14.19 2.17 -0.35
CA ASP A 136 -14.35 1.68 1.03
C ASP A 136 -13.15 2.12 1.87
N THR A 137 -13.34 3.21 2.62
CA THR A 137 -12.28 3.83 3.43
C THR A 137 -11.72 2.90 4.49
N ARG A 138 -12.47 1.87 4.92
CA ARG A 138 -12.03 0.90 5.94
C ARG A 138 -10.79 0.11 5.51
N TYR A 139 -10.55 0.00 4.20
CA TYR A 139 -9.36 -0.65 3.63
C TYR A 139 -8.21 0.32 3.33
N TYR A 140 -8.34 1.61 3.66
CA TYR A 140 -7.23 2.55 3.51
C TYR A 140 -6.13 2.21 4.52
N ASN A 141 -4.87 2.41 4.14
CA ASN A 141 -3.72 2.09 5.01
C ASN A 141 -3.82 2.74 6.41
N ARG A 142 -4.40 3.94 6.53
CA ARG A 142 -4.64 4.57 7.83
C ARG A 142 -5.60 3.74 8.67
N GLU A 143 -6.75 3.37 8.13
CA GLU A 143 -7.76 2.56 8.83
C GLU A 143 -7.24 1.17 9.17
N LEU A 144 -6.50 0.52 8.25
CA LEU A 144 -5.85 -0.77 8.52
C LEU A 144 -4.82 -0.66 9.67
N ALA A 145 -4.11 0.46 9.77
CA ALA A 145 -3.15 0.71 10.85
C ALA A 145 -3.84 0.95 12.20
N LEU A 146 -5.00 1.61 12.22
CA LEU A 146 -5.72 1.91 13.46
C LEU A 146 -6.60 0.73 13.91
N HIS A 147 -7.32 0.11 12.99
CA HIS A 147 -8.46 -0.77 13.30
C HIS A 147 -8.23 -2.23 12.88
N GLY A 148 -7.49 -2.46 11.81
CA GLY A 148 -7.06 -3.80 11.39
C GLY A 148 -7.79 -4.22 10.13
N ILE A 149 -7.82 -5.53 9.85
CA ILE A 149 -8.64 -6.04 8.75
C ILE A 149 -10.12 -5.80 9.13
N PRO A 150 -10.90 -5.09 8.30
CA PRO A 150 -12.33 -4.89 8.56
C PRO A 150 -13.05 -6.23 8.69
N GLN A 151 -13.96 -6.34 9.68
CA GLN A 151 -14.86 -7.49 9.85
C GLN A 151 -16.12 -7.33 9.00
#